data_AF-K2C261-F1
#
_entry.id   AF-K2C261-F1
#
_cell.length_a   1.000
_cell.length_b   1.000
_cell.length_c   1.000
_cell.angle_alpha   90.00
_cell.angle_beta   90.00
_cell.angle_gamma   90.00
#
_symmetry.space_group_name_H-M   'P 1'
#
loop_
_entity.id
_entity.type
_entity.pdbx_description
1 polymer ?
#
loop_
_entity_poly.entity_id
_entity_poly.type
_entity_poly.pdbx_seq_one_letter_code
_entity_poly.pdbx_strand_id
1 'polypeptide(L)'
;MGELRVQLVKIDGKPVKIGNGELAKTVIADLEQAKYSVADVTKEEQTSSPYPPYTTSLLQRSGSNVFGWSAKMTMQIAQNLYEQGLITYHRTDSFNLASEAVAMAREYIKQEYGAEYLPSTARIYKTKSASAQEAHEAI
;
A
#
# COMPACT_ATOMS: atom_id res chain seq x y z
N MET A 1 9.25 3.10 -22.95
CA MET A 1 9.59 1.66 -22.99
C MET A 1 10.08 1.28 -21.60
N GLY A 2 9.45 0.29 -20.96
CA GLY A 2 9.83 -0.13 -19.60
C GLY A 2 11.20 -0.80 -19.60
N GLU A 3 12.00 -0.52 -18.58
CA GLU A 3 13.31 -1.13 -18.37
C GLU A 3 13.12 -2.56 -17.85
N LEU A 4 13.68 -3.56 -18.55
CA LEU A 4 13.64 -4.94 -18.10
C LEU A 4 14.65 -5.13 -16.96
N ARG A 5 14.16 -5.18 -15.72
CA ARG A 5 14.99 -5.51 -14.56
C ARG A 5 15.12 -7.02 -14.44
N VAL A 6 16.34 -7.51 -14.63
CA VAL A 6 16.70 -8.92 -14.41
C VAL A 6 17.45 -9.06 -13.09
N GLN A 7 17.19 -10.15 -12.37
CA GLN A 7 17.91 -10.50 -11.13
C GLN A 7 18.49 -11.89 -11.27
N LEU A 8 19.78 -12.06 -10.96
CA LEU A 8 20.39 -13.37 -10.84
C LEU A 8 19.83 -14.08 -9.60
N VAL A 9 19.14 -15.20 -9.80
CA VAL A 9 18.53 -15.97 -8.70
C VAL A 9 19.39 -17.17 -8.31
N LYS A 10 20.04 -17.83 -9.28
CA LYS A 10 20.80 -19.08 -9.08
C LYS A 10 22.04 -19.15 -9.96
N ILE A 11 23.10 -19.80 -9.47
CA ILE A 11 24.27 -20.26 -10.24
C ILE A 11 24.33 -21.79 -10.06
N ASP A 12 24.48 -22.54 -11.16
CA ASP A 12 24.53 -24.01 -11.15
C ASP A 12 23.37 -24.66 -10.35
N GLY A 13 22.17 -24.10 -10.50
CA GLY A 13 20.96 -24.56 -9.82
C GLY A 13 20.86 -24.20 -8.32
N LYS A 14 21.89 -23.56 -7.74
CA LYS A 14 21.90 -23.16 -6.32
C LYS A 14 21.56 -21.69 -6.15
N PRO A 15 20.65 -21.32 -5.21
CA PRO A 15 20.41 -19.93 -4.86
C PRO A 15 21.71 -19.22 -4.50
N VAL A 16 21.94 -18.06 -5.11
CA VAL A 16 23.17 -17.27 -4.89
C VAL A 16 22.84 -15.98 -4.16
N LYS A 17 23.68 -15.62 -3.20
CA LYS A 17 23.69 -14.28 -2.59
C LYS A 17 25.05 -13.64 -2.86
N ILE A 18 25.05 -12.52 -3.58
CA ILE A 18 26.27 -11.78 -3.87
C ILE A 18 26.65 -10.97 -2.63
N GLY A 19 27.66 -11.46 -1.89
CA GLY A 19 28.05 -10.90 -0.59
C GLY A 19 29.24 -9.95 -0.63
N ASN A 20 30.00 -9.90 -1.73
CA ASN A 20 31.19 -9.07 -1.85
C ASN A 20 31.41 -8.57 -3.30
N GLY A 21 32.25 -7.55 -3.44
CA GLY A 21 32.50 -6.89 -4.72
C GLY A 21 33.34 -7.70 -5.72
N GLU A 22 34.14 -8.65 -5.25
CA GLU A 22 34.94 -9.51 -6.14
C GLU A 22 34.05 -10.52 -6.84
N LEU A 23 33.22 -11.23 -6.09
CA LEU A 23 32.19 -12.13 -6.61
C LEU A 23 31.22 -11.40 -7.55
N ALA A 24 30.84 -10.16 -7.20
CA ALA A 24 29.99 -9.34 -8.07
C ALA A 24 30.63 -9.09 -9.44
N LYS A 25 31.92 -8.73 -9.47
CA LYS A 25 32.65 -8.48 -10.73
C LYS A 25 32.75 -9.72 -11.60
N THR A 26 33.07 -10.87 -11.01
CA THR A 26 33.13 -12.15 -11.73
C THR A 26 31.78 -12.48 -12.36
N VAL A 27 30.71 -12.38 -11.57
CA VAL A 27 29.35 -12.65 -12.04
C VAL A 27 28.92 -11.68 -13.15
N ILE A 28 29.25 -10.39 -13.04
CA ILE A 28 28.94 -9.41 -14.10
C ILE A 28 29.68 -9.76 -15.39
N ALA A 29 30.98 -10.06 -15.31
CA ALA A 29 31.77 -10.41 -16.50
C ALA A 29 31.20 -11.63 -17.24
N ASP A 30 30.76 -12.65 -16.50
CA ASP A 30 30.11 -13.83 -17.07
C ASP A 30 28.75 -13.49 -17.71
N LEU A 31 27.94 -12.69 -17.02
CA LEU A 31 26.61 -12.28 -17.50
C LEU A 31 26.67 -11.37 -18.73
N GLU A 32 27.69 -10.52 -18.86
CA GLU A 32 27.87 -9.63 -20.03
C GLU A 32 28.17 -10.41 -21.32
N GLN A 33 28.80 -11.59 -21.20
CA GLN A 33 29.14 -12.45 -22.34
C GLN A 33 28.07 -13.52 -22.61
N ALA A 34 27.13 -13.71 -21.69
CA ALA A 34 26.10 -14.73 -21.79
C ALA A 34 25.06 -14.42 -22.89
N LYS A 35 24.56 -15.47 -23.53
CA LYS A 35 23.37 -15.40 -24.38
C LYS A 35 22.14 -15.76 -23.56
N TYR A 36 21.13 -14.90 -23.59
CA TYR A 36 19.90 -15.08 -22.83
C TYR A 36 18.81 -15.67 -23.72
N SER A 37 18.07 -16.64 -23.17
CA SER A 37 16.83 -17.15 -23.75
C SER A 37 15.77 -17.22 -22.67
N VAL A 38 14.52 -16.95 -23.04
CA VAL A 38 13.39 -17.11 -22.13
C VAL A 38 13.18 -18.59 -21.87
N ALA A 39 13.37 -19.02 -20.63
CA ALA A 39 13.18 -20.42 -20.23
C ALA A 39 11.72 -20.76 -19.95
N ASP A 40 10.95 -19.80 -19.41
CA ASP A 40 9.56 -19.98 -19.03
C ASP A 40 8.83 -18.63 -19.00
N VAL A 41 7.52 -18.65 -19.27
CA VAL A 41 6.62 -17.48 -19.18
C VAL A 41 5.34 -17.89 -18.47
N THR A 42 5.22 -17.50 -17.21
CA THR A 42 4.00 -17.71 -16.42
C THR A 42 3.10 -16.49 -16.48
N LYS A 43 1.81 -16.72 -16.75
CA LYS A 43 0.77 -15.70 -16.64
C LYS A 43 -0.12 -16.04 -15.46
N GLU A 44 -0.12 -15.18 -14.45
CA GLU A 44 -0.97 -15.31 -13.27
C GLU A 44 -1.92 -14.12 -13.17
N GLU A 45 -3.16 -14.38 -12.75
CA GLU A 45 -4.09 -13.33 -12.38
C GLU A 45 -3.76 -12.84 -10.97
N GLN A 46 -3.40 -11.57 -10.84
CA GLN A 46 -3.20 -10.93 -9.54
C GLN A 46 -4.38 -10.03 -9.22
N THR A 47 -5.01 -10.30 -8.08
CA THR A 47 -6.05 -9.44 -7.53
C THR A 47 -5.46 -8.55 -6.45
N SER A 48 -5.62 -7.23 -6.58
CA SER A 48 -5.31 -6.28 -5.51
C SER A 48 -6.57 -5.92 -4.75
N SER A 49 -6.50 -5.98 -3.42
CA SER A 49 -7.57 -5.48 -2.56
C SER A 49 -7.35 -4.00 -2.24
N PRO A 50 -8.42 -3.20 -2.11
CA PRO A 50 -8.29 -1.81 -1.68
C PRO A 50 -7.66 -1.71 -0.30
N TYR A 51 -6.97 -0.60 -0.05
CA TYR A 51 -6.44 -0.28 1.26
C TYR A 51 -7.57 -0.05 2.28
N PRO A 52 -7.33 -0.33 3.57
CA PRO A 52 -8.28 0.05 4.62
C PRO A 52 -8.39 1.58 4.75
N PRO A 53 -9.43 2.08 5.44
CA PRO A 53 -9.52 3.47 5.88
C PRO A 53 -8.29 3.91 6.67
N TYR A 54 -8.09 5.22 6.79
CA TYR A 54 -6.92 5.75 7.45
C TYR A 54 -6.98 5.57 8.97
N THR A 55 -5.91 4.99 9.52
CA THR A 55 -5.51 5.21 10.92
C THR A 55 -4.43 6.29 10.94
N THR A 56 -4.04 6.76 12.13
CA THR A 56 -2.96 7.75 12.27
C THR A 56 -1.67 7.28 11.60
N SER A 57 -1.31 6.00 11.77
CA SER A 57 -0.07 5.46 11.19
C SER A 57 -0.12 5.35 9.67
N LEU A 58 -1.28 4.99 9.10
CA LEU A 58 -1.47 4.95 7.66
C LEU A 58 -1.50 6.35 7.05
N LEU A 59 -2.18 7.30 7.68
CA LEU A 59 -2.23 8.68 7.23
C LEU A 59 -0.83 9.30 7.20
N GLN A 60 -0.03 9.10 8.25
CA GLN A 60 1.37 9.57 8.29
C GLN A 60 2.23 8.92 7.20
N ARG A 61 2.05 7.61 6.96
CA ARG A 61 2.78 6.90 5.90
C ARG A 61 2.40 7.42 4.51
N SER A 62 1.11 7.63 4.24
CA SER A 62 0.64 8.24 2.99
C SER A 62 1.14 9.68 2.84
N GLY A 63 1.13 10.47 3.91
CA GLY A 63 1.69 11.83 3.92
C GLY A 63 3.16 11.86 3.54
N SER A 64 3.95 10.92 4.06
CA SER A 64 5.36 10.76 3.70
C SER A 64 5.55 10.28 2.27
N ASN A 65 4.81 9.24 1.83
CA ASN A 65 4.99 8.62 0.52
C ASN A 65 4.51 9.50 -0.64
N VAL A 66 3.39 10.20 -0.47
CA VAL A 66 2.75 10.97 -1.54
C VAL A 66 3.26 12.41 -1.56
N PHE A 67 3.42 13.03 -0.38
CA PHE A 67 3.73 14.46 -0.27
C PHE A 67 5.12 14.76 0.30
N GLY A 68 5.89 13.75 0.72
CA GLY A 68 7.20 13.95 1.35
C GLY A 68 7.12 14.60 2.74
N TRP A 69 5.96 14.58 3.39
CA TRP A 69 5.76 15.26 4.67
C TRP A 69 6.37 14.48 5.84
N SER A 70 6.85 15.23 6.84
CA SER A 70 7.14 14.65 8.15
C SER A 70 5.85 14.25 8.87
N ALA A 71 5.95 13.33 9.84
CA ALA A 71 4.83 12.97 10.70
C ALA A 71 4.25 14.21 11.42
N LYS A 72 5.11 15.11 11.92
CA LYS A 72 4.68 16.35 12.58
C LYS A 72 3.83 17.23 11.65
N MET A 73 4.27 17.42 10.41
CA MET A 73 3.53 18.24 9.43
C MET A 73 2.18 17.62 9.09
N THR A 74 2.13 16.30 8.85
CA THR A 74 0.88 15.58 8.57
C THR A 74 -0.12 15.75 9.72
N MET A 75 0.35 15.60 10.96
CA MET A 75 -0.51 15.74 12.14
C MET A 75 -0.97 17.18 12.38
N GLN A 76 -0.13 18.19 12.09
CA GLN A 76 -0.54 19.59 12.19
C GLN A 76 -1.65 19.94 11.19
N ILE A 77 -1.55 19.44 9.96
CA ILE A 77 -2.59 19.65 8.94
C ILE A 77 -3.88 18.92 9.35
N ALA A 78 -3.78 17.67 9.80
CA ALA A 78 -4.93 16.90 10.25
C ALA A 78 -5.62 17.55 11.46
N GLN A 79 -4.86 18.12 12.40
CA GLN A 79 -5.43 18.89 13.50
C GLN A 79 -6.26 20.07 12.99
N ASN A 80 -5.72 20.87 12.05
CA ASN A 80 -6.43 22.00 11.48
C ASN A 80 -7.71 21.58 10.72
N LEU A 81 -7.68 20.43 10.02
CA LEU A 81 -8.86 19.89 9.34
C LEU A 81 -9.93 19.41 10.32
N TYR A 82 -9.50 18.77 11.41
CA TYR A 82 -10.40 18.31 12.47
C TYR A 82 -11.09 19.49 13.18
N GLU A 83 -10.34 20.54 13.51
CA GLU A 83 -10.90 21.76 14.14
C GLU A 83 -11.90 22.50 13.23
N GLN A 84 -11.76 22.34 11.91
CA GLN A 84 -12.73 22.85 10.92
C GLN A 84 -13.91 21.91 10.68
N GLY A 85 -13.93 20.72 11.29
CA GLY A 85 -14.98 19.73 11.11
C GLY A 85 -14.95 19.01 9.76
N LEU A 86 -13.79 18.97 9.08
CA LEU A 86 -13.63 18.37 7.75
C LEU A 86 -13.27 16.87 7.78
N ILE A 87 -12.71 16.39 8.89
CA ILE A 87 -12.34 14.99 9.11
C ILE A 87 -12.72 14.57 10.52
N THR A 88 -12.76 13.26 10.77
CA THR A 88 -12.93 12.72 12.13
C THR A 88 -11.63 12.89 12.95
N TYR A 89 -11.63 12.38 14.18
CA TYR A 89 -10.47 12.53 15.06
C TYR A 89 -9.24 11.77 14.53
N HIS A 90 -8.26 12.54 14.04
CA HIS A 90 -7.05 12.06 13.37
C HIS A 90 -6.05 11.26 14.24
N ARG A 91 -6.32 11.07 15.54
CA ARG A 91 -5.54 10.24 16.47
C ARG A 91 -6.32 8.97 16.82
N THR A 92 -6.29 8.01 15.90
CA THR A 92 -7.07 6.77 15.93
C THR A 92 -6.24 5.61 15.38
N ASP A 93 -6.39 4.45 15.99
CA ASP A 93 -5.87 3.16 15.50
C ASP A 93 -6.97 2.27 14.91
N SER A 94 -8.21 2.79 14.84
CA SER A 94 -9.40 2.09 14.39
C SER A 94 -9.60 2.17 12.88
N PHE A 95 -10.04 1.06 12.28
CA PHE A 95 -10.54 1.03 10.90
C PHE A 95 -12.07 1.15 10.82
N ASN A 96 -12.74 1.34 11.96
CA ASN A 96 -14.19 1.36 12.02
C ASN A 96 -14.73 2.59 11.27
N LEU A 97 -15.79 2.39 10.50
CA LEU A 97 -16.51 3.48 9.83
C LEU A 97 -17.94 3.51 10.36
N ALA A 98 -18.47 4.70 10.65
CA ALA A 98 -19.86 4.86 10.99
C ALA A 98 -20.75 4.37 9.83
N SER A 99 -21.91 3.79 10.17
CA SER A 99 -22.83 3.26 9.16
C SER A 99 -23.27 4.33 8.17
N GLU A 100 -23.40 5.57 8.63
CA GLU A 100 -23.72 6.74 7.80
C GLU A 100 -22.60 7.07 6.81
N ALA A 101 -21.33 7.06 7.26
CA ALA A 101 -20.17 7.27 6.40
C ALA A 101 -20.06 6.18 5.31
N VAL A 102 -20.31 4.92 5.67
CA VAL A 102 -20.35 3.80 4.71
C VAL A 102 -21.47 4.01 3.69
N ALA A 103 -22.66 4.42 4.11
CA ALA A 103 -23.78 4.68 3.20
C ALA A 103 -23.46 5.83 2.23
N MET A 104 -22.94 6.94 2.74
CA MET A 104 -22.54 8.09 1.92
C MET A 104 -21.46 7.72 0.90
N ALA A 105 -20.40 7.00 1.33
CA ALA A 105 -19.33 6.57 0.43
C ALA A 105 -19.84 5.63 -0.67
N ARG A 106 -20.73 4.69 -0.34
CA ARG A 106 -21.32 3.76 -1.31
C ARG A 106 -22.19 4.47 -2.33
N GLU A 107 -22.99 5.44 -1.90
CA GLU A 107 -23.83 6.22 -2.80
C GLU A 107 -22.96 7.09 -3.74
N TYR A 108 -21.95 7.75 -3.19
CA TYR A 108 -20.98 8.51 -3.99
C TYR A 108 -20.28 7.64 -5.03
N ILE A 109 -19.80 6.44 -4.64
CA ILE A 109 -19.14 5.51 -5.58
C ILE A 109 -20.08 5.11 -6.72
N LYS A 110 -21.34 4.83 -6.39
CA LYS A 110 -22.36 4.46 -7.38
C LYS A 110 -22.66 5.58 -8.36
N GLN A 111 -22.78 6.81 -7.87
CA GLN A 111 -23.13 7.98 -8.68
C GLN A 111 -21.97 8.40 -9.59
N GLU A 112 -20.74 8.44 -9.07
CA GLU A 112 -19.59 8.98 -9.80
C GLU A 112 -18.88 7.95 -10.67
N TYR A 113 -18.80 6.69 -10.23
CA TYR A 113 -18.04 5.65 -10.92
C TYR A 113 -18.90 4.54 -11.54
N GLY A 114 -20.14 4.37 -11.10
CA GLY A 114 -21.05 3.33 -11.59
C GLY A 114 -21.12 2.09 -10.70
N ALA A 115 -22.10 1.22 -10.99
CA ALA A 115 -22.41 0.06 -10.17
C ALA A 115 -21.32 -1.02 -10.21
N GLU A 116 -20.53 -1.09 -11.28
CA GLU A 116 -19.43 -2.03 -11.45
C GLU A 116 -18.24 -1.76 -10.53
N TYR A 117 -18.09 -0.52 -10.03
CA TYR A 117 -17.05 -0.14 -9.06
C TYR A 117 -17.54 -0.21 -7.61
N LEU A 118 -18.85 -0.40 -7.38
CA LEU A 118 -19.43 -0.53 -6.05
C LEU A 118 -19.42 -2.02 -5.60
N PRO A 119 -18.69 -2.38 -4.54
CA PRO A 119 -18.76 -3.72 -3.99
C PRO A 119 -20.19 -4.07 -3.56
N SER A 120 -20.65 -5.29 -3.88
CA SER A 120 -22.00 -5.76 -3.55
C SER A 120 -22.30 -5.64 -2.05
N THR A 121 -21.32 -5.96 -1.21
CA THR A 121 -21.38 -5.80 0.24
C THR A 121 -20.43 -4.72 0.75
N ALA A 122 -20.76 -4.09 1.87
CA ALA A 122 -19.87 -3.16 2.53
C ALA A 122 -18.60 -3.89 2.99
N ARG A 123 -17.43 -3.30 2.73
CA ARG A 123 -16.15 -3.83 3.19
C ARG A 123 -15.92 -3.43 4.64
N ILE A 124 -15.68 -4.41 5.50
CA ILE A 124 -15.39 -4.19 6.92
C ILE A 124 -13.95 -4.63 7.17
N TYR A 125 -13.17 -3.74 7.78
CA TYR A 125 -11.78 -3.99 8.15
C TYR A 125 -11.69 -4.20 9.66
N LYS A 126 -11.01 -5.26 10.09
CA LYS A 126 -10.86 -5.56 11.52
C LYS A 126 -9.75 -4.71 12.13
N THR A 127 -10.08 -3.94 13.15
CA THR A 127 -9.09 -3.31 14.05
C THR A 127 -8.39 -4.40 14.85
N LYS A 128 -7.09 -4.24 15.10
CA LYS A 128 -6.26 -5.26 15.77
C LYS A 128 -6.05 -5.00 17.27
N SER A 129 -6.58 -3.91 17.86
CA SER A 129 -5.92 -3.29 19.02
C SER A 129 -6.60 -3.38 20.40
N ALA A 130 -7.78 -3.92 20.66
CA ALA A 130 -8.36 -4.16 21.99
C ALA A 130 -8.39 -3.00 23.04
N SER A 131 -7.88 -1.80 22.76
CA SER A 131 -7.81 -0.69 23.71
C SER A 131 -9.08 0.16 23.66
N ALA A 132 -9.40 0.88 24.74
CA ALA A 132 -10.57 1.77 24.79
C ALA A 132 -10.60 2.87 23.71
N GLN A 133 -9.48 3.11 23.00
CA GLN A 133 -9.43 4.01 21.84
C GLN A 133 -10.10 3.41 20.58
N GLU A 134 -10.43 2.11 20.57
CA GLU A 134 -11.16 1.45 19.48
C GLU A 134 -12.61 1.95 19.30
N ALA A 135 -13.15 2.72 20.26
CA ALA A 135 -14.45 3.35 20.12
C ALA A 135 -14.45 4.51 19.11
N HIS A 136 -13.28 4.93 18.61
CA HIS A 136 -13.17 6.00 17.62
C HIS A 136 -13.32 5.46 16.18
N GLU A 137 -13.80 6.34 15.30
CA GLU A 137 -13.89 6.10 13.86
C GLU A 137 -12.49 6.22 13.21
N ALA A 138 -12.34 5.64 12.02
CA ALA A 138 -11.21 5.91 11.15
C ALA A 138 -11.21 7.39 10.69
N ILE A 139 -10.04 7.86 10.25
CA ILE A 139 -9.82 9.23 9.76
C ILE A 139 -10.46 9.43 8.39
#